data_AF-A0A955JLR7-F1
#
_entry.id   AF-A0A955JLR7-F1
#
_cell.length_a   1.000
_cell.length_b   1.000
_cell.length_c   1.000
_cell.angle_alpha   90.00
_cell.angle_beta   90.00
_cell.angle_gamma   90.00
#
_symmetry.space_group_name_H-M   'P 1'
#
loop_
_entity.id
_entity.type
_entity.pdbx_description
1 polymer ?
#
loop_
_entity_poly.entity_id
_entity_poly.type
_entity_poly.pdbx_seq_one_letter_code
_entity_poly.pdbx_strand_id
1 'polypeptide(L)' 'MSESLKDILKRRGSNNPPEIAIIKNFVEQRFKAVVTVSINDTQIIINTQNSALAGTLRLNIFELQNTVKSKKKLIIRTG' A
#
# COMPACT_ATOMS: atom_id res chain seq x y z
N MET A 1 -16.08 -0.40 32.54
CA MET A 1 -14.79 -0.11 31.91
C MET A 1 -14.57 -1.14 30.83
N SER A 2 -14.87 -0.78 29.59
CA SER A 2 -14.73 -1.69 28.45
C SER A 2 -13.86 -0.98 27.44
N GLU A 3 -12.55 -1.07 27.62
CA GLU A 3 -11.59 -0.65 26.59
C GLU A 3 -11.86 -1.51 25.36
N SER A 4 -12.62 -0.93 24.44
CA SER A 4 -13.05 -1.57 23.21
C SER A 4 -11.81 -1.97 22.42
N LEU A 5 -11.82 -3.16 21.83
CA LEU A 5 -10.84 -3.58 20.81
C LEU A 5 -10.60 -2.51 19.71
N LYS A 6 -11.58 -1.61 19.51
CA LYS A 6 -11.50 -0.43 18.64
C LYS A 6 -10.36 0.54 19.01
N ASP A 7 -9.97 0.63 20.28
CA ASP A 7 -8.88 1.50 20.73
C ASP A 7 -7.49 0.85 20.51
N ILE A 8 -7.40 -0.47 20.65
CA ILE A 8 -6.17 -1.24 20.37
C ILE A 8 -5.81 -1.18 18.88
N LEU A 9 -6.81 -1.19 17.99
CA LEU A 9 -6.60 -0.98 16.56
C LEU A 9 -6.19 0.46 16.20
N LYS A 10 -6.60 1.46 17.01
CA LYS A 10 -6.24 2.87 16.85
C LYS A 10 -4.80 3.18 17.32
N ARG A 11 -4.22 2.34 18.17
CA ARG A 11 -2.82 2.41 18.63
C ARG A 11 -1.84 1.59 17.78
N ARG A 12 -2.24 1.08 16.61
CA ARG A 12 -1.25 0.59 15.64
C ARG A 12 -0.62 1.81 14.98
N GLY A 13 0.43 2.30 15.65
CA GLY A 13 1.05 3.60 15.48
C GLY A 13 1.12 4.09 14.05
N SER A 14 0.81 5.37 13.91
CA SER A 14 1.09 6.28 12.80
C SER A 14 2.61 6.40 12.52
N ASN A 15 3.29 5.27 12.43
CA ASN A 15 4.65 5.09 11.95
C ASN A 15 4.64 4.38 10.59
N ASN A 16 3.51 4.49 9.87
CA ASN A 16 3.44 4.04 8.49
C ASN A 16 4.46 4.88 7.71
N PRO A 17 5.47 4.25 7.07
CA PRO A 17 6.42 4.97 6.25
C PRO A 17 5.68 5.84 5.23
N PRO A 18 6.20 7.02 4.89
CA PRO A 18 5.55 7.92 3.92
C PRO A 18 5.23 7.21 2.60
N GLU A 19 6.04 6.20 2.27
CA GLU A 19 5.85 5.27 1.15
C GLU A 19 4.44 4.64 1.09
N ILE A 20 3.88 4.21 2.22
CA ILE A 20 2.54 3.59 2.29
C ILE A 20 1.46 4.59 1.89
N ALA A 21 1.53 5.80 2.44
CA ALA A 21 0.54 6.85 2.18
C ALA A 21 0.58 7.29 0.72
N ILE A 22 1.78 7.46 0.15
CA ILE A 22 1.97 7.83 -1.26
C ILE A 22 1.34 6.78 -2.18
N ILE A 23 1.61 5.49 -1.95
CA ILE A 23 1.07 4.41 -2.79
C ILE A 23 -0.45 4.36 -2.68
N LYS A 24 -1.01 4.41 -1.47
CA LYS A 24 -2.46 4.37 -1.28
C LYS A 24 -3.15 5.54 -1.98
N ASN A 25 -2.63 6.77 -1.80
CA ASN A 25 -3.18 7.95 -2.44
C ASN A 25 -3.08 7.89 -3.96
N PHE A 26 -1.94 7.42 -4.51
CA PHE A 26 -1.78 7.25 -5.95
C PHE A 26 -2.83 6.28 -6.52
N VAL A 27 -3.05 5.15 -5.84
CA VAL A 27 -4.00 4.14 -6.31
C VAL A 27 -5.44 4.62 -6.17
N GLU A 28 -5.78 5.28 -5.07
CA GLU A 28 -7.11 5.83 -4.83
C GLU A 28 -7.44 6.95 -5.81
N GLN A 29 -6.52 7.88 -6.06
CA GLN A 29 -6.76 8.99 -6.98
C GLN A 29 -6.87 8.54 -8.44
N ARG A 30 -6.01 7.61 -8.86
CA ARG A 30 -5.93 7.20 -10.27
C ARG A 30 -6.91 6.09 -10.64
N PHE A 31 -7.12 5.13 -9.75
CA PHE A 31 -7.92 3.94 -10.03
C PHE A 31 -9.21 3.87 -9.22
N LYS A 32 -9.47 4.84 -8.32
CA LYS A 32 -10.64 4.85 -7.42
C LYS A 32 -10.78 3.53 -6.66
N ALA A 33 -9.64 2.91 -6.33
CA ALA A 33 -9.58 1.58 -5.74
C ALA A 33 -8.78 1.59 -4.44
N VAL A 34 -9.12 0.67 -3.55
CA VAL A 34 -8.45 0.51 -2.26
C VAL A 34 -7.50 -0.67 -2.32
N VAL A 35 -6.26 -0.45 -1.87
CA VAL A 35 -5.23 -1.49 -1.80
C VAL A 35 -4.62 -1.56 -0.40
N THR A 36 -4.17 -2.76 -0.05
CA THR A 36 -3.44 -2.98 1.20
C THR A 36 -1.95 -2.97 0.88
N VAL A 37 -1.20 -2.09 1.52
CA VAL A 37 0.25 -1.97 1.31
C VAL A 37 0.96 -2.37 2.59
N SER A 38 1.93 -3.28 2.45
CA SER A 38 2.80 -3.75 3.52
C SER A 38 4.25 -3.49 3.15
N ILE A 39 5.06 -3.06 4.11
CA ILE A 39 6.47 -2.76 3.88
C ILE A 39 7.32 -3.71 4.71
N ASN A 40 8.29 -4.33 4.03
CA ASN A 40 9.38 -5.09 4.64
C ASN A 40 10.70 -4.33 4.41
N ASP A 41 11.79 -4.77 5.05
CA ASP A 41 13.11 -4.16 4.90
C ASP A 41 13.57 -4.02 3.44
N THR A 42 13.32 -5.04 2.62
CA THR A 42 13.82 -5.10 1.23
C THR A 42 12.76 -4.80 0.17
N GLN A 43 11.47 -4.86 0.53
CA GLN A 43 10.38 -4.87 -0.44
C GLN A 43 9.10 -4.22 0.09
N ILE A 44 8.37 -3.58 -0.82
CA ILE A 44 7.04 -3.01 -0.59
C ILE A 44 6.03 -3.90 -1.32
N ILE A 45 5.10 -4.49 -0.59
CA ILE A 45 4.09 -5.40 -1.11
C ILE A 45 2.76 -4.68 -1.20
N ILE A 46 2.19 -4.62 -2.41
CA ILE A 46 0.87 -4.07 -2.70
C ILE A 46 -0.06 -5.25 -2.95
N ASN A 47 -1.00 -5.47 -2.04
CA ASN A 47 -2.05 -6.47 -2.14
C ASN A 47 -3.33 -5.79 -2.67
N THR A 48 -3.87 -6.36 -3.74
CA THR A 48 -5.15 -5.98 -4.35
C THR A 48 -6.04 -7.21 -4.49
N GLN A 49 -7.34 -7.06 -4.24
CA GLN A 49 -8.35 -8.10 -4.47
C GLN A 49 -8.79 -8.16 -5.95
N ASN A 50 -8.36 -7.20 -6.76
CA ASN A 50 -8.73 -7.09 -8.16
C ASN A 50 -7.53 -7.42 -9.05
N SER A 51 -7.64 -8.52 -9.81
CA SER A 51 -6.65 -8.98 -10.80
C SER A 51 -6.41 -7.97 -11.92
N ALA A 52 -7.44 -7.27 -12.37
CA ALA A 52 -7.31 -6.24 -13.40
C ALA A 52 -6.50 -5.06 -12.87
N LEU A 53 -6.80 -4.59 -11.64
CA LEU A 53 -6.02 -3.55 -10.97
C LEU A 53 -4.56 -3.97 -10.78
N ALA A 54 -4.31 -5.24 -10.41
CA ALA A 54 -2.96 -5.76 -10.31
C ALA A 54 -2.19 -5.69 -11.63
N GLY A 55 -2.86 -6.05 -12.74
CA GLY A 55 -2.29 -5.93 -14.09
C GLY A 55 -1.94 -4.49 -14.43
N THR A 56 -2.87 -3.56 -14.20
CA THR A 56 -2.64 -2.13 -14.48
C THR A 56 -1.54 -1.54 -13.59
N LEU A 57 -1.47 -1.91 -12.32
CA LEU A 57 -0.39 -1.48 -11.43
C LEU A 57 0.96 -2.01 -11.87
N ARG A 58 1.04 -3.23 -12.42
CA ARG A 58 2.28 -3.79 -12.97
C ARG A 58 2.76 -3.00 -14.18
N LEU A 59 1.85 -2.51 -15.02
CA LEU A 59 2.20 -1.64 -16.16
C LEU A 59 2.76 -0.28 -15.69
N ASN A 60 2.27 0.24 -14.55
CA ASN A 60 2.67 1.54 -14.01
C ASN A 60 3.69 1.41 -12.85
N ILE A 61 4.34 0.25 -12.70
CA ILE A 61 5.20 -0.05 -11.54
C ILE A 61 6.42 0.86 -11.48
N PHE A 62 6.99 1.21 -12.63
CA PHE A 62 8.14 2.11 -12.74
C PHE A 62 7.78 3.53 -12.31
N GLU A 63 6.61 4.02 -12.72
CA GLU A 63 6.11 5.32 -12.32
C GLU A 63 5.91 5.36 -10.80
N LEU A 64 5.27 4.33 -10.25
CA LEU A 64 5.05 4.20 -8.81
C LEU A 64 6.37 4.15 -8.03
N GLN A 65 7.36 3.41 -8.52
CA GLN A 65 8.71 3.35 -7.93
C GLN A 65 9.36 4.75 -7.88
N ASN A 66 9.22 5.53 -8.96
CA ASN A 66 9.74 6.89 -9.05
C ASN A 66 9.00 7.86 -8.12
N THR A 67 7.68 7.73 -7.97
CA THR A 67 6.88 8.55 -7.05
C THR A 67 7.26 8.30 -5.59
N VAL A 68 7.44 7.04 -5.22
CA VAL A 68 7.73 6.63 -3.84
C VAL A 68 9.18 6.93 -3.44
N LYS A 69 10.08 7.15 -4.42
CA LYS A 69 11.52 7.41 -4.21
C LYS A 69 12.20 6.39 -3.29
N SER A 70 11.72 5.15 -3.32
CA SER A 70 12.25 4.07 -2.50
C SER A 70 13.19 3.17 -3.30
N LYS A 71 14.24 2.69 -2.63
CA LYS A 71 15.12 1.63 -3.15
C LYS A 71 14.53 0.23 -2.94
N LYS A 72 13.43 0.10 -2.19
CA LYS A 72 12.79 -1.19 -1.91
C LYS A 72 12.09 -1.71 -3.16
N LYS A 73 12.14 -3.02 -3.38
CA LYS A 73 11.47 -3.65 -4.52
C LYS A 73 9.95 -3.58 -4.36
N LEU A 74 9.23 -3.02 -5.33
CA LEU A 74 7.77 -3.07 -5.35
C LEU A 74 7.28 -4.44 -5.87
N ILE A 75 6.40 -5.08 -5.11
CA ILE A 75 5.79 -6.37 -5.45
C ILE A 75 4.28 -6.21 -5.42
N ILE A 76 3.62 -6.58 -6.51
CA ILE A 76 2.15 -6.58 -6.60
C ILE A 76 1.64 -8.00 -6.50
N ARG A 77 0.84 -8.24 -5.46
CA ARG A 77 0.17 -9.51 -5.21
C ARG A 77 -1.34 -9.34 -5.39
N THR A 78 -1.93 -10.38 -5.96
CA THR A 78 -3.38 -10.53 -6.06
C THR A 78 -3.77 -11.72 -5.18
N GLY A 79 -4.78 -11.52 -4.32
CA GLY A 79 -5.29 -12.54 -3.42
C GLY A 79 -6.80 -12.47 -3.34
#